data_AF-A0A660Z049-F1
#
_entry.id   AF-A0A660Z049-F1
#
_cell.length_a   1.000
_cell.length_b   1.000
_cell.length_c   1.000
_cell.angle_alpha   90.00
_cell.angle_beta   90.00
_cell.angle_gamma   90.00
#
_symmetry.space_group_name_H-M   'P 1'
#
loop_
_entity.id
_entity.type
_entity.pdbx_description
1 polymer ?
#
loop_
_entity_poly.entity_id
_entity_poly.type
_entity_poly.pdbx_seq_one_letter_code
_entity_poly.pdbx_strand_id
1 'polypeptide(L)'
;MLKRKLLVKIYMIIIAGLLQFLVVSCGDNIELTDNNLEVRDNIIYEQGKENPFTGRERAWVDDKIIDYEILDGLKHGSFKLFYKNGNEAIIGTIENNTNTGEWKYFYESGKLESEGYFVEDMPEGRWVW
;
A
#
# COMPACT_ATOMS: atom_id res chain seq x y z
N MET A 1 -20.65 -23.82 -51.13
CA MET A 1 -19.83 -22.64 -50.79
C MET A 1 -20.23 -21.91 -49.50
N LEU A 2 -21.51 -21.89 -49.09
CA LEU A 2 -21.95 -21.17 -47.87
C LEU A 2 -21.41 -21.76 -46.54
N LYS A 3 -21.36 -23.09 -46.39
CA LYS A 3 -20.93 -23.74 -45.13
C LYS A 3 -19.46 -23.46 -44.75
N ARG A 4 -18.59 -23.27 -45.75
CA ARG A 4 -17.15 -22.98 -45.56
C ARG A 4 -16.91 -21.52 -45.12
N LYS A 5 -17.75 -20.58 -45.57
CA LYS A 5 -17.72 -19.17 -45.12
C LYS A 5 -18.25 -19.02 -43.68
N LEU A 6 -19.19 -19.86 -43.27
CA LEU A 6 -19.76 -19.85 -41.92
C LEU A 6 -18.76 -20.40 -40.88
N LEU A 7 -18.08 -21.52 -41.20
CA LEU A 7 -17.06 -22.11 -40.33
C LEU A 7 -15.85 -21.20 -40.09
N VAL A 8 -15.38 -20.47 -41.12
CA VAL A 8 -14.27 -19.50 -40.98
C VAL A 8 -14.69 -18.28 -40.15
N LYS A 9 -15.95 -17.82 -40.27
CA LYS A 9 -16.48 -16.73 -39.43
C LYS A 9 -16.61 -17.13 -37.97
N ILE A 10 -17.03 -18.35 -37.68
CA ILE A 10 -17.11 -18.89 -36.31
C ILE A 10 -15.70 -19.02 -35.71
N TYR A 11 -14.72 -19.48 -36.49
CA TYR A 11 -13.33 -19.61 -36.02
C TYR A 11 -12.67 -18.24 -35.74
N MET A 12 -12.99 -17.19 -36.52
CA MET A 12 -12.52 -15.82 -36.26
C MET A 12 -13.12 -15.22 -34.97
N ILE A 13 -14.37 -15.55 -34.62
CA ILE A 13 -15.02 -15.07 -33.39
C ILE A 13 -14.43 -15.74 -32.14
N ILE A 14 -14.04 -17.02 -32.24
CA ILE A 14 -13.41 -17.75 -31.12
C ILE A 14 -11.97 -17.26 -30.87
N ILE A 15 -11.23 -16.89 -31.91
CA ILE A 15 -9.88 -16.29 -31.76
C ILE A 15 -9.96 -14.86 -31.19
N ALA A 16 -11.00 -14.09 -31.54
CA ALA A 16 -11.23 -12.76 -30.98
C ALA A 16 -11.69 -12.80 -29.50
N GLY A 17 -12.35 -13.88 -29.07
CA GLY A 17 -12.79 -14.10 -27.68
C GLY A 17 -11.72 -14.67 -26.74
N LEU A 18 -10.59 -15.16 -27.27
CA LEU A 18 -9.46 -15.66 -26.47
C LEU A 18 -8.32 -14.64 -26.32
N LEU A 19 -8.47 -13.44 -26.91
CA LEU A 19 -7.50 -12.35 -26.83
C LEU A 19 -7.95 -11.20 -25.91
N GLN A 20 -8.81 -11.47 -24.92
CA GLN A 20 -9.25 -10.50 -23.91
C GLN A 20 -8.84 -10.83 -22.46
N PHE A 21 -8.00 -11.85 -22.25
CA PHE A 21 -7.28 -12.02 -20.98
C PHE A 21 -5.81 -11.57 -21.10
N LEU A 22 -5.58 -10.48 -21.85
CA LEU A 22 -4.34 -9.74 -21.74
C LEU A 22 -4.44 -8.84 -20.50
N VAL A 23 -3.87 -9.37 -19.41
CA VAL A 23 -3.26 -8.62 -18.30
C VAL A 23 -4.04 -7.39 -17.82
N VAL A 24 -5.10 -7.64 -17.06
CA VAL A 24 -5.36 -6.79 -15.88
C VAL A 24 -4.58 -7.40 -14.72
N SER A 25 -3.24 -7.39 -14.83
CA SER A 25 -2.49 -7.11 -13.61
C SER A 25 -2.63 -5.61 -13.51
N CYS A 26 -3.55 -5.19 -12.64
CA CYS A 26 -3.55 -3.83 -12.14
C CYS A 26 -2.19 -3.68 -11.46
N GLY A 27 -1.18 -3.30 -12.23
CA GLY A 27 -0.08 -2.55 -11.68
C GLY A 27 -0.78 -1.29 -11.22
N ASP A 28 -1.07 -1.23 -9.92
CA ASP A 28 -1.61 -0.03 -9.30
C ASP A 28 -0.65 1.07 -9.71
N ASN A 29 -1.06 1.89 -10.68
CA ASN A 29 -0.42 3.16 -10.89
C ASN A 29 -0.66 3.86 -9.57
N ILE A 30 0.39 3.97 -8.75
CA ILE A 30 0.30 4.63 -7.47
C ILE A 30 0.07 6.10 -7.81
N GLU A 31 -1.20 6.47 -7.92
CA GLU A 31 -1.64 7.85 -7.81
C GLU A 31 -1.24 8.24 -6.40
N LEU A 32 -0.09 8.90 -6.29
CA LEU A 32 0.38 9.48 -5.05
C LEU A 32 -0.57 10.63 -4.83
N THR A 33 -1.53 10.35 -3.97
CA THR A 33 -2.64 11.23 -3.74
C THR A 33 -2.07 12.56 -3.26
N ASP A 34 -2.39 13.62 -4.01
CA ASP A 34 -2.29 15.00 -3.57
C ASP A 34 -3.34 15.19 -2.47
N ASN A 35 -3.09 14.54 -1.34
CA ASN A 35 -4.08 14.34 -0.32
C ASN A 35 -4.15 15.63 0.47
N ASN A 36 -5.31 16.28 0.34
CA ASN A 36 -5.74 17.44 1.11
C ASN A 36 -5.95 17.03 2.58
N LEU A 37 -5.00 16.32 3.21
CA LEU A 37 -5.03 16.03 4.63
C LEU A 37 -4.33 17.16 5.39
N GLU A 38 -4.90 17.52 6.53
CA GLU A 38 -4.34 18.48 7.45
C GLU A 38 -4.36 17.93 8.88
N VAL A 39 -3.35 18.28 9.66
CA VAL A 39 -3.25 17.89 11.06
C VAL A 39 -3.70 19.06 11.92
N ARG A 40 -4.69 18.83 12.78
CA ARG A 40 -5.19 19.79 13.76
C ARG A 40 -5.20 19.11 15.12
N ASP A 41 -4.44 19.63 16.09
CA ASP A 41 -4.31 19.05 17.43
C ASP A 41 -3.96 17.55 17.44
N ASN A 42 -3.02 17.13 16.58
CA ASN A 42 -2.59 15.73 16.37
C ASN A 42 -3.66 14.79 15.80
N ILE A 43 -4.82 15.31 15.38
CA ILE A 43 -5.85 14.57 14.68
C ILE A 43 -5.78 14.91 13.19
N ILE A 44 -5.83 13.89 12.35
CA ILE A 44 -5.77 14.01 10.89
C ILE A 44 -7.19 14.22 10.35
N TYR A 45 -7.33 15.21 9.47
CA TYR A 45 -8.59 15.55 8.80
C TYR A 45 -8.36 15.72 7.31
N GLU A 46 -9.41 15.54 6.52
CA GLU A 46 -9.45 16.06 5.15
C GLU A 46 -9.81 17.57 5.19
N GLN A 47 -9.17 18.39 4.36
CA GLN A 47 -9.35 19.84 4.34
C GLN A 47 -10.83 20.20 4.17
N GLY A 48 -11.29 21.12 5.00
CA GLY A 48 -12.69 21.55 5.01
C GLY A 48 -13.68 20.53 5.57
N LYS A 49 -13.22 19.37 6.08
CA LYS A 49 -14.05 18.44 6.86
C LYS A 49 -13.90 18.71 8.36
N GLU A 50 -15.01 18.54 9.07
CA GLU A 50 -15.06 18.66 10.53
C GLU A 50 -14.78 17.31 11.22
N ASN A 51 -15.21 16.19 10.62
CA ASN A 51 -15.01 14.86 11.18
C ASN A 51 -13.57 14.36 10.94
N PRO A 52 -12.94 13.70 11.93
CA PRO A 52 -11.63 13.07 11.77
C PRO A 52 -11.59 12.10 10.59
N PHE A 53 -10.45 12.04 9.92
CA PHE A 53 -10.27 11.18 8.76
C PHE A 53 -10.18 9.71 9.15
N THR A 54 -10.87 8.85 8.41
CA THR A 54 -10.72 7.39 8.49
C THR A 54 -10.48 6.86 7.08
N GLY A 55 -9.38 6.14 6.89
CA GLY A 55 -8.95 5.68 5.59
C GLY A 55 -7.50 5.20 5.58
N ARG A 56 -6.87 5.27 4.42
CA ARG A 56 -5.48 4.87 4.21
C ARG A 56 -4.73 6.00 3.53
N GLU A 57 -3.56 6.31 4.03
CA GLU A 57 -2.66 7.32 3.47
C GLU A 57 -1.50 6.64 2.75
N ARG A 58 -1.19 7.11 1.55
CA ARG A 58 0.03 6.71 0.82
C ARG A 58 0.66 7.94 0.16
N ALA A 59 1.90 8.27 0.55
CA ALA A 59 2.58 9.47 0.11
C ALA A 59 4.09 9.25 -0.11
N TRP A 60 4.72 10.16 -0.86
CA TRP A 60 6.18 10.27 -0.85
C TRP A 60 6.64 11.00 0.40
N VAL A 61 7.69 10.47 1.03
CA VAL A 61 8.46 11.13 2.07
C VAL A 61 9.92 10.95 1.68
N ASP A 62 10.57 12.05 1.27
CA ASP A 62 11.87 12.05 0.59
C ASP A 62 11.86 11.09 -0.63
N ASP A 63 12.80 10.14 -0.70
CA ASP A 63 12.91 9.12 -1.76
C ASP A 63 12.19 7.79 -1.40
N LYS A 64 11.27 7.82 -0.43
CA LYS A 64 10.52 6.64 0.04
C LYS A 64 9.01 6.85 -0.08
N ILE A 65 8.28 5.75 -0.14
CA ILE A 65 6.80 5.77 -0.12
C ILE A 65 6.35 5.30 1.26
N ILE A 66 5.58 6.12 1.96
CA ILE A 66 4.95 5.75 3.23
C ILE A 66 3.52 5.29 2.95
N ASP A 67 3.04 4.31 3.71
CA ASP A 67 1.71 3.72 3.56
C ASP A 67 1.19 3.28 4.93
N TYR A 68 0.08 3.85 5.39
CA TYR A 68 -0.50 3.50 6.69
C TYR A 68 -2.02 3.76 6.76
N GLU A 69 -2.69 3.10 7.70
CA GLU A 69 -4.11 3.31 7.94
C GLU A 69 -4.34 4.38 9.02
N ILE A 70 -5.48 5.05 8.93
CA ILE A 70 -5.92 6.11 9.83
C ILE A 70 -7.34 5.76 10.27
N LEU A 71 -7.59 5.78 11.57
CA LEU A 71 -8.90 5.59 12.18
C LEU A 71 -9.18 6.76 13.12
N ASP A 72 -10.30 7.45 12.88
CA ASP A 72 -10.73 8.61 13.66
C ASP A 72 -9.62 9.68 13.82
N GLY A 73 -8.88 9.88 12.73
CA GLY A 73 -7.79 10.84 12.60
C GLY A 73 -6.48 10.42 13.29
N LEU A 74 -6.41 9.22 13.87
CA LEU A 74 -5.21 8.65 14.46
C LEU A 74 -4.63 7.57 13.54
N LYS A 75 -3.31 7.51 13.40
CA LYS A 75 -2.64 6.40 12.72
C LYS A 75 -2.96 5.10 13.47
N HIS A 76 -3.38 4.09 12.72
CA HIS A 76 -3.85 2.81 13.28
C HIS A 76 -3.57 1.68 12.28
N GLY A 77 -3.42 0.45 12.74
CA GLY A 77 -3.26 -0.71 11.88
C GLY A 77 -1.89 -0.81 11.20
N SER A 78 -1.88 -1.27 9.95
CA SER A 78 -0.65 -1.58 9.23
C SER A 78 0.14 -0.30 8.89
N PHE A 79 1.45 -0.34 9.13
CA PHE A 79 2.40 0.66 8.67
C PHE A 79 3.43 0.02 7.75
N LYS A 80 3.71 0.69 6.63
CA LYS A 80 4.77 0.31 5.68
C LYS A 80 5.52 1.54 5.17
N LEU A 81 6.81 1.35 4.96
CA LEU A 81 7.67 2.29 4.24
C LEU A 81 8.38 1.50 3.14
N PHE A 82 8.43 2.04 1.93
CA PHE A 82 9.04 1.40 0.76
C PHE A 82 10.22 2.23 0.24
N TYR A 83 11.27 1.55 -0.23
CA TYR A 83 12.28 2.14 -1.09
C TYR A 83 11.68 2.50 -2.45
N LYS A 84 12.35 3.39 -3.20
CA LYS A 84 11.95 3.78 -4.56
C LYS A 84 11.84 2.62 -5.55
N ASN A 85 12.58 1.54 -5.31
CA ASN A 85 12.51 0.30 -6.10
C ASN A 85 11.27 -0.57 -5.79
N GLY A 86 10.44 -0.17 -4.82
CA GLY A 86 9.24 -0.88 -4.38
C GLY A 86 9.48 -1.91 -3.28
N ASN A 87 10.74 -2.17 -2.87
CA ASN A 87 11.02 -3.06 -1.76
C ASN A 87 10.60 -2.42 -0.43
N GLU A 88 10.10 -3.24 0.49
CA GLU A 88 9.82 -2.81 1.85
C GLU A 88 11.12 -2.37 2.54
N ALA A 89 11.07 -1.20 3.17
CA ALA A 89 12.12 -0.66 4.03
C ALA A 89 11.78 -0.89 5.50
N ILE A 90 10.51 -0.69 5.87
CA ILE A 90 9.99 -0.91 7.21
C ILE A 90 8.58 -1.47 7.10
N ILE A 91 8.26 -2.45 7.93
CA ILE A 91 6.88 -2.87 8.19
C ILE A 91 6.65 -2.95 9.70
N GLY A 92 5.45 -2.60 10.13
CA GLY A 92 5.07 -2.62 11.53
C GLY A 92 3.57 -2.38 11.72
N THR A 93 3.18 -2.21 12.99
CA THR A 93 1.81 -1.87 13.37
C THR A 93 1.82 -0.62 14.24
N ILE A 94 0.86 0.27 14.00
CA ILE A 94 0.64 1.47 14.80
C ILE A 94 -0.73 1.35 15.47
N GLU A 95 -0.82 1.74 16.73
CA GLU A 95 -2.07 1.86 17.46
C GLU A 95 -2.15 3.25 18.09
N ASN A 96 -3.16 4.02 17.72
CA ASN A 96 -3.42 5.37 18.22
C ASN A 96 -2.18 6.28 18.19
N ASN A 97 -1.53 6.36 17.03
CA ASN A 97 -0.27 7.07 16.77
C ASN A 97 1.02 6.49 17.41
N THR A 98 0.95 5.35 18.11
CA THR A 98 2.13 4.73 18.74
C THR A 98 2.52 3.42 18.06
N ASN A 99 3.81 3.15 17.94
CA ASN A 99 4.31 1.89 17.41
C ASN A 99 4.06 0.75 18.40
N THR A 100 3.53 -0.36 17.90
CA THR A 100 3.20 -1.54 18.69
C THR A 100 3.50 -2.83 17.92
N GLY A 101 3.71 -3.93 18.65
CA GLY A 101 3.91 -5.25 18.07
C GLY A 101 5.26 -5.39 17.38
N GLU A 102 5.32 -6.31 16.41
CA GLU A 102 6.55 -6.64 15.69
C GLU A 102 6.87 -5.59 14.62
N TRP A 103 8.13 -5.16 14.57
CA TRP A 103 8.67 -4.26 13.57
C TRP A 103 9.85 -4.91 12.86
N LYS A 104 9.86 -4.81 11.53
CA LYS A 104 10.96 -5.33 10.69
C LYS A 104 11.51 -4.23 9.81
N TYR A 105 12.82 -4.22 9.70
CA TYR A 105 13.60 -3.29 8.92
C TYR A 105 14.37 -4.08 7.88
N PHE A 106 14.46 -3.53 6.67
CA PHE A 106 15.08 -4.20 5.54
C PHE A 106 16.05 -3.28 4.83
N TYR A 107 17.13 -3.87 4.32
CA TYR A 107 17.99 -3.21 3.34
C TYR A 107 17.25 -3.01 2.02
N GLU A 108 17.74 -2.08 1.18
CA GLU A 108 17.18 -1.85 -0.16
C GLU A 108 17.21 -3.09 -1.06
N SER A 109 18.08 -4.06 -0.76
CA SER A 109 18.13 -5.38 -1.39
C SER A 109 16.94 -6.29 -1.05
N GLY A 110 16.11 -5.91 -0.08
CA GLY A 110 15.03 -6.71 0.49
C GLY A 110 15.49 -7.70 1.58
N LYS A 111 16.79 -7.73 1.92
CA LYS A 111 17.28 -8.57 3.02
C LYS A 111 16.86 -7.97 4.36
N LEU A 112 16.38 -8.80 5.28
CA LEU A 112 16.13 -8.41 6.66
C LEU A 112 17.40 -7.81 7.27
N GLU A 113 17.28 -6.58 7.75
CA GLU A 113 18.31 -5.85 8.48
C GLU A 113 18.15 -6.08 9.97
N SER A 114 16.93 -5.92 10.49
CA SER A 114 16.64 -6.16 11.89
C SER A 114 15.15 -6.39 12.14
N GLU A 115 14.84 -7.02 13.27
CA GLU A 115 13.47 -7.13 13.75
C GLU A 115 13.43 -7.13 15.28
N GLY A 116 12.30 -6.66 15.82
CA GLY A 116 12.05 -6.56 17.26
C GLY A 116 10.62 -6.16 17.55
N TYR A 117 10.32 -5.86 18.81
CA TYR A 117 8.99 -5.48 19.26
C TYR A 117 8.98 -4.07 19.84
N PHE A 118 7.84 -3.40 19.72
CA PHE A 118 7.55 -2.15 20.41
C PHE A 118 6.28 -2.27 21.27
N VAL A 119 6.26 -1.54 22.38
CA VAL A 119 5.08 -1.27 23.20
C VAL A 119 5.02 0.23 23.46
N GLU A 120 4.01 0.91 22.92
CA GLU A 120 3.82 2.36 23.05
C GLU A 120 5.10 3.15 22.70
N ASP A 121 5.65 2.90 21.49
CA ASP A 121 6.91 3.48 21.00
C ASP A 121 8.19 3.07 21.74
N MET A 122 8.10 2.27 22.81
CA MET A 122 9.27 1.78 23.52
C MET A 122 9.72 0.42 22.96
N PRO A 123 10.99 0.26 22.56
CA PRO A 123 11.49 -1.03 22.12
C PRO A 123 11.44 -2.03 23.27
N GLU A 124 10.85 -3.20 23.02
CA GLU A 124 10.68 -4.26 23.99
C GLU A 124 11.46 -5.50 23.58
N GLY A 125 12.12 -6.12 24.57
CA GLY A 125 12.78 -7.41 24.40
C GLY A 125 14.04 -7.35 23.55
N ARG A 126 14.31 -8.47 22.86
CA ARG A 126 15.53 -8.63 22.07
C ARG A 126 15.29 -8.24 20.63
N TRP A 127 16.21 -7.43 20.12
CA TRP A 127 16.34 -7.13 18.70
C TRP A 127 17.32 -8.08 18.03
N VAL A 128 16.95 -8.55 16.84
CA VAL A 128 17.76 -9.41 15.97
C VAL A 128 18.28 -8.57 14.81
N TRP A 129 19.53 -8.80 14.41
CA TRP A 129 20.26 -8.07 13.35
C TRP A 129 20.95 -9.07 12.40
#